data_AF-A0A969NIT1-F1
#
_entry.id   AF-A0A969NIT1-F1
#
_cell.length_a   1.000
_cell.length_b   1.000
_cell.length_c   1.000
_cell.angle_alpha   90.00
_cell.angle_beta   90.00
_cell.angle_gamma   90.00
#
_symmetry.space_group_name_H-M   'P 1'
#
loop_
_entity.id
_entity.type
_entity.pdbx_description
1 polymer ?
#
loop_
_entity_poly.entity_id
_entity_poly.type
_entity_poly.pdbx_seq_one_letter_code
_entity_poly.pdbx_strand_id
1 'polypeptide(L)'
;MLSRSEQIKIQYEIAMAIGLSLDLKEMLQSSLSSILKMLNSPIGGILFIKEDSKDCHNFEQIFSIPRKIMHMQSIQEAMEVLPKNFTKPQFVGFSDLLPIKFVTSSNEIIHFLNLSDLGVFVSGY
;
A
#
# COMPACT_ATOMS: atom_id res chain seq x y z
N MET A 1 -13.22 -8.20 -6.43
CA MET A 1 -11.95 -8.94 -6.40
C MET A 1 -11.31 -8.74 -7.78
N LEU A 2 -10.08 -8.22 -7.87
CA LEU A 2 -9.42 -7.99 -9.16
C LEU A 2 -9.16 -9.33 -9.86
N SER A 3 -9.48 -9.43 -11.14
CA SER A 3 -9.15 -10.59 -11.97
C SER A 3 -7.63 -10.72 -12.16
N ARG A 4 -7.16 -11.95 -12.43
CA ARG A 4 -5.75 -12.22 -12.69
C ARG A 4 -5.18 -11.39 -13.85
N SER A 5 -5.99 -11.14 -14.88
CA SER A 5 -5.65 -10.28 -16.01
C SER A 5 -5.48 -8.81 -15.61
N GLU A 6 -6.31 -8.30 -14.71
CA GLU A 6 -6.18 -6.93 -14.20
C GLU A 6 -4.91 -6.79 -13.35
N GLN A 7 -4.59 -7.77 -12.51
CA GLN A 7 -3.34 -7.78 -11.74
C GLN A 7 -2.09 -7.78 -12.63
N ILE A 8 -2.07 -8.59 -13.70
CA ILE A 8 -0.96 -8.60 -14.67
C ILE A 8 -0.82 -7.25 -15.37
N LYS A 9 -1.95 -6.64 -15.78
CA LYS A 9 -1.94 -5.33 -16.43
C LYS A 9 -1.40 -4.25 -15.49
N ILE A 10 -1.83 -4.25 -14.21
CA ILE A 10 -1.34 -3.33 -13.18
C ILE A 10 0.18 -3.48 -13.03
N GLN A 11 0.69 -4.71 -12.88
CA GLN A 11 2.12 -4.98 -12.72
C GLN A 11 2.93 -4.52 -13.95
N TYR A 12 2.41 -4.73 -15.15
CA TYR A 12 3.06 -4.29 -16.39
C TYR A 12 3.12 -2.76 -16.50
N GLU A 13 2.01 -2.06 -16.20
CA GLU A 13 1.99 -0.58 -16.20
C GLU A 13 2.94 0.01 -15.14
N ILE A 14 3.03 -0.62 -13.96
CA ILE A 14 3.99 -0.25 -12.92
C ILE A 14 5.43 -0.42 -13.43
N ALA A 15 5.76 -1.57 -14.01
CA ALA A 15 7.09 -1.87 -14.52
C ALA A 15 7.53 -0.91 -15.63
N MET A 16 6.62 -0.55 -16.55
CA MET A 16 6.90 0.46 -17.57
C MET A 16 7.12 1.85 -16.98
N ALA A 17 6.30 2.28 -16.02
CA ALA A 17 6.44 3.59 -15.39
C ALA A 17 7.76 3.74 -14.62
N ILE A 18 8.25 2.66 -14.02
CA ILE A 18 9.56 2.58 -13.36
C ILE A 18 10.70 2.75 -14.38
N GLY A 19 10.59 2.21 -15.59
CA GLY A 19 11.66 2.28 -16.60
C GLY A 19 11.87 3.66 -17.26
N LEU A 20 11.02 4.65 -16.99
CA LEU A 20 11.01 5.94 -17.72
C LEU A 20 11.76 7.07 -17.01
N SER A 21 12.11 6.94 -15.73
CA SER A 21 12.85 7.94 -14.98
C SER A 21 13.90 7.28 -14.09
N LEU A 22 15.02 7.97 -13.85
CA LEU A 22 16.01 7.59 -12.84
C LEU A 22 15.73 8.26 -11.48
N ASP A 23 14.77 9.18 -11.45
CA ASP A 23 14.30 9.81 -10.23
C ASP A 23 13.24 8.92 -9.57
N LEU A 24 13.63 8.30 -8.45
CA LEU A 24 12.78 7.40 -7.67
C LEU A 24 11.43 8.04 -7.29
N LYS A 25 11.41 9.34 -7.03
CA LYS A 25 10.19 10.05 -6.65
C LYS A 25 9.25 10.20 -7.83
N GLU A 26 9.76 10.51 -9.02
CA GLU A 26 8.96 10.55 -10.25
C GLU A 26 8.42 9.18 -10.62
N MET A 27 9.24 8.13 -10.47
CA MET A 27 8.81 6.74 -10.69
C MET A 27 7.68 6.36 -9.74
N LEU A 28 7.85 6.58 -8.43
CA LEU A 28 6.83 6.29 -7.42
C LEU A 28 5.55 7.10 -7.66
N GLN A 29 5.68 8.39 -7.99
CA GLN A 29 4.52 9.24 -8.28
C GLN A 29 3.74 8.73 -9.49
N SER A 30 4.45 8.38 -10.57
CA SER A 30 3.84 7.91 -11.82
C SER A 30 3.15 6.57 -11.62
N SER A 31 3.84 5.59 -11.04
CA SER A 31 3.29 4.26 -10.75
C SER A 31 2.11 4.32 -9.79
N LEU A 32 2.22 5.08 -8.69
CA LEU A 32 1.13 5.23 -7.72
C LEU A 32 -0.09 5.89 -8.36
N SER A 33 0.12 6.93 -9.18
CA SER A 33 -0.98 7.60 -9.89
C SER A 33 -1.69 6.67 -10.88
N SER A 34 -0.95 5.82 -11.60
CA SER A 34 -1.53 4.84 -12.50
C SER A 34 -2.37 3.81 -11.74
N ILE A 35 -1.87 3.27 -10.64
CA ILE A 35 -2.62 2.33 -9.78
C ILE A 35 -3.90 2.99 -9.26
N LEU A 36 -3.82 4.21 -8.73
CA LEU A 36 -4.97 4.93 -8.19
C LEU A 36 -6.06 5.18 -9.26
N LYS A 37 -5.65 5.56 -10.47
CA LYS A 37 -6.57 5.69 -11.61
C LYS A 37 -7.24 4.37 -11.97
N MET A 38 -6.48 3.27 -12.01
CA MET A 38 -7.04 1.94 -12.30
C MET A 38 -8.03 1.48 -11.24
N LEU A 39 -7.78 1.83 -9.97
CA LEU A 39 -8.68 1.52 -8.87
C LEU A 39 -9.83 2.54 -8.73
N ASN A 40 -9.87 3.63 -9.49
CA ASN A 40 -10.75 4.77 -9.26
C ASN A 40 -10.66 5.34 -7.83
N SER A 41 -9.51 5.19 -7.18
CA SER A 41 -9.30 5.61 -5.80
C SER A 41 -8.63 6.99 -5.75
N PRO A 42 -9.19 7.96 -5.02
CA PRO A 42 -8.62 9.30 -4.91
C PRO A 42 -7.39 9.37 -4.01
N ILE A 43 -7.21 8.40 -3.09
CA ILE A 43 -6.12 8.40 -2.12
C ILE A 43 -5.41 7.05 -2.08
N GLY A 44 -4.09 7.08 -1.95
CA GLY A 44 -3.34 5.90 -1.56
C GLY A 44 -1.89 6.17 -1.26
N GLY A 45 -1.23 5.15 -0.73
CA GLY A 45 0.13 5.23 -0.28
C GLY A 45 0.80 3.88 -0.18
N ILE A 46 2.11 3.95 0.03
CA ILE A 46 2.97 2.79 0.11
C ILE A 46 3.61 2.79 1.50
N LEU A 47 3.37 1.70 2.22
CA LEU A 47 3.89 1.42 3.54
C LEU A 47 4.99 0.37 3.40
N PHE A 48 6.24 0.75 3.68
CA PHE A 48 7.38 -0.16 3.68
C PHE A 48 7.57 -0.80 5.04
N ILE A 49 8.07 -2.03 5.04
CA ILE A 49 8.53 -2.69 6.24
C ILE A 49 9.89 -2.10 6.61
N LYS A 50 9.98 -1.49 7.78
CA LYS A 50 11.20 -0.97 8.40
C LYS A 50 11.61 -1.87 9.56
N GLU A 51 12.88 -2.23 9.62
CA GLU A 51 13.46 -2.91 10.77
C GLU A 51 13.91 -1.87 11.81
N ASP A 52 13.36 -1.93 13.02
CA ASP A 52 13.65 -0.97 14.10
C ASP A 52 14.75 -1.46 15.06
N SER A 53 14.75 -2.76 15.36
CA SER A 53 15.75 -3.43 16.23
C SER A 53 15.70 -4.93 15.98
N LYS A 54 16.71 -5.70 16.43
CA LYS A 54 16.89 -7.15 16.13
C LYS A 54 15.56 -7.92 16.05
N ASP A 55 15.12 -8.17 14.81
CA ASP A 55 13.92 -8.94 14.41
C ASP A 55 12.53 -8.29 14.70
N CYS A 56 12.50 -7.00 15.01
CA CYS A 56 11.28 -6.21 15.18
C CYS A 56 11.08 -5.27 13.98
N HIS A 57 9.92 -5.39 13.32
CA HIS A 57 9.57 -4.63 12.15
C HIS A 57 8.30 -3.80 12.35
N ASN A 58 8.23 -2.66 11.66
CA ASN A 58 7.10 -1.75 11.64
C ASN A 58 6.83 -1.25 10.21
N PHE A 59 5.65 -0.66 9.99
CA PHE A 59 5.32 -0.01 8.73
C PHE A 59 5.70 1.47 8.76
N GLU A 60 6.44 1.91 7.74
CA GLU A 60 6.79 3.31 7.49
C GLU A 60 6.19 3.77 6.16
N GLN A 61 5.49 4.90 6.16
CA GLN A 61 5.00 5.47 4.90
C GLN A 61 6.16 6.10 4.14
N ILE A 62 6.46 5.58 2.95
CA ILE A 62 7.52 6.13 2.09
C ILE A 62 6.97 7.12 1.05
N PHE A 63 5.73 6.93 0.60
CA PHE A 63 5.13 7.76 -0.44
C PHE A 63 3.61 7.68 -0.40
N SER A 64 2.92 8.79 -0.70
CA SER A 64 1.47 8.83 -0.77
C SER A 64 0.94 9.94 -1.66
N ILE A 65 -0.26 9.73 -2.18
CA ILE A 65 -1.08 10.70 -2.90
C ILE A 65 -2.45 10.74 -2.21
N PRO A 66 -2.86 11.86 -1.60
CA PRO A 66 -2.07 13.07 -1.33
C PRO A 66 -0.90 12.80 -0.35
N ARG A 67 0.04 13.76 -0.20
CA ARG A 67 1.26 13.56 0.62
C ARG A 67 1.02 13.34 2.12
N LYS A 68 -0.18 13.62 2.62
CA LYS A 68 -0.51 13.66 4.06
C LYS A 68 -1.66 12.72 4.44
N ILE A 69 -1.76 11.55 3.80
CA ILE A 69 -2.86 10.60 4.09
C ILE A 69 -2.87 10.10 5.53
N MET A 70 -1.72 10.04 6.22
CA MET A 70 -1.65 9.62 7.64
C MET A 70 -2.38 10.56 8.62
N HIS A 71 -2.76 11.77 8.18
CA HIS A 71 -3.57 12.67 8.98
C HIS A 71 -5.08 12.50 8.74
N MET A 72 -5.48 11.68 7.78
CA MET A 72 -6.88 11.37 7.52
C MET A 72 -7.34 10.35 8.55
N GLN A 73 -8.44 10.65 9.24
CA GLN A 73 -8.97 9.82 10.31
C GLN A 73 -9.24 8.38 9.84
N SER A 74 -9.81 8.22 8.65
CA SER A 74 -10.09 6.89 8.08
C SER A 74 -8.83 6.05 7.87
N ILE A 75 -7.76 6.66 7.38
CA ILE A 75 -6.46 6.00 7.26
C ILE A 75 -5.95 5.61 8.64
N GLN A 76 -6.02 6.51 9.63
CA GLN A 76 -5.60 6.19 11.00
C GLN A 76 -6.37 5.00 11.58
N GLU A 77 -7.68 4.96 11.41
CA GLU A 77 -8.52 3.82 11.83
C GLU A 77 -8.09 2.53 11.13
N ALA A 78 -7.81 2.57 9.82
CA ALA A 78 -7.38 1.39 9.07
C ALA A 78 -5.97 0.92 9.47
N MET A 79 -5.07 1.84 9.84
CA MET A 79 -3.71 1.52 10.30
C MET A 79 -3.69 0.72 11.60
N GLU A 80 -4.74 0.81 12.43
CA GLU A 80 -4.87 -0.01 13.64
C GLU A 80 -5.08 -1.50 13.35
N VAL A 81 -5.48 -1.86 12.11
CA VAL A 81 -5.61 -3.25 11.67
C VAL A 81 -4.26 -3.87 11.31
N LEU A 82 -3.28 -3.03 10.96
CA LEU A 82 -1.95 -3.53 10.58
C LEU A 82 -1.19 -4.00 11.83
N PRO A 83 -0.46 -5.12 11.74
CA PRO A 83 0.37 -5.56 12.83
C PRO A 83 1.43 -4.50 13.16
N LYS A 84 1.66 -4.28 14.45
CA LYS A 84 2.70 -3.40 15.00
C LYS A 84 3.76 -4.28 15.66
N ASN A 85 5.04 -3.91 15.53
CA ASN A 85 6.19 -4.62 16.12
C ASN A 85 6.20 -6.12 15.80
N PHE A 86 6.18 -6.46 14.51
CA PHE A 86 6.07 -7.84 14.04
C PHE A 86 7.42 -8.42 13.61
N THR A 87 7.52 -9.76 13.67
CA THR A 87 8.63 -10.51 13.08
C THR A 87 8.34 -10.84 11.62
N LYS A 88 9.35 -11.20 10.84
CA LYS A 88 9.17 -11.58 9.44
C LYS A 88 8.18 -12.76 9.25
N PRO A 89 8.20 -13.84 10.07
CA PRO A 89 7.18 -14.89 9.99
C PRO A 89 5.75 -14.41 10.26
N GLN A 90 5.57 -13.46 11.19
CA GLN A 90 4.26 -12.88 11.47
C GLN A 90 3.75 -12.06 10.28
N PHE A 91 4.64 -11.33 9.60
CA PHE A 91 4.29 -10.63 8.38
C PHE A 91 3.86 -11.59 7.27
N VAL A 92 4.55 -12.71 7.06
CA VAL A 92 4.17 -13.71 6.06
C VAL A 92 2.74 -14.19 6.29
N GLY A 93 2.40 -14.58 7.53
CA GLY A 93 1.04 -15.00 7.87
C GLY A 93 -0.01 -13.90 7.69
N PHE A 94 0.33 -12.63 7.96
CA PHE A 94 -0.54 -11.50 7.66
C PHE A 94 -0.70 -11.25 6.16
N SER A 95 0.39 -11.40 5.39
CA SER A 95 0.42 -11.13 3.95
C SER A 95 -0.46 -12.09 3.15
N ASP A 96 -0.68 -13.30 3.67
CA ASP A 96 -1.61 -14.30 3.13
C ASP A 96 -3.08 -13.88 3.27
N LEU A 97 -3.39 -12.94 4.17
CA LEU A 97 -4.74 -12.40 4.34
C LEU A 97 -5.05 -11.26 3.35
N LEU A 98 -4.03 -10.72 2.67
CA LEU A 98 -4.20 -9.65 1.69
C LEU A 98 -4.70 -10.22 0.34
N PRO A 99 -5.61 -9.53 -0.36
CA PRO A 99 -6.09 -8.17 -0.09
C PRO A 99 -7.18 -8.10 1.01
N ILE A 100 -7.06 -7.12 1.91
CA ILE A 100 -8.06 -6.87 2.95
C ILE A 100 -8.86 -5.62 2.60
N LYS A 101 -10.17 -5.67 2.86
CA LYS A 101 -11.07 -4.51 2.84
C LYS A 101 -11.44 -4.15 4.26
N PHE A 102 -11.25 -2.89 4.61
CA PHE A 102 -11.65 -2.30 5.89
C PHE A 102 -12.74 -1.25 5.63
N VAL A 103 -13.76 -1.23 6.49
CA VAL A 103 -14.81 -0.20 6.46
C VAL A 103 -14.67 0.60 7.74
N THR A 104 -14.47 1.90 7.61
CA THR A 104 -14.24 2.80 8.74
C THR A 104 -15.54 3.12 9.48
N SER A 105 -15.43 3.78 10.63
CA SER A 105 -16.59 4.30 11.36
C SER A 105 -17.41 5.32 10.54
N SER A 106 -16.76 6.03 9.62
CA SER A 106 -17.37 6.97 8.67
C SER A 106 -17.93 6.30 7.41
N ASN A 107 -17.97 4.96 7.33
CA ASN A 107 -18.41 4.20 6.17
C ASN A 107 -17.55 4.43 4.90
N GLU A 108 -16.30 4.88 5.08
CA GLU A 108 -15.30 4.92 4.02
C GLU A 108 -14.69 3.53 3.84
N ILE A 109 -14.26 3.22 2.62
CA ILE A 109 -13.71 1.92 2.28
C ILE A 109 -12.21 2.07 2.08
N ILE A 110 -11.44 1.30 2.83
CA ILE A 110 -9.99 1.22 2.68
C ILE A 110 -9.59 -0.19 2.25
N HIS A 111 -8.64 -0.26 1.34
CA HIS A 111 -8.05 -1.50 0.85
C HIS A 111 -6.57 -1.55 1.18
N PHE A 112 -6.13 -2.74 1.61
CA PHE A 112 -4.72 -3.08 1.74
C PHE A 112 -4.37 -4.15 0.71
N LEU A 113 -3.31 -3.92 -0.06
CA LEU A 113 -2.78 -4.86 -1.06
C LEU A 113 -1.34 -5.23 -0.72
N ASN A 114 -0.99 -6.50 -0.93
CA ASN A 114 0.36 -7.00 -0.67
C ASN A 114 1.35 -6.44 -1.70
N LEU A 115 2.46 -5.87 -1.23
CA LEU A 115 3.65 -5.53 -2.04
C LEU A 115 4.78 -6.53 -1.81
N SER A 116 4.43 -7.80 -1.62
CA SER A 116 5.37 -8.88 -1.32
C SER A 116 6.14 -8.61 -0.04
N ASP A 117 7.45 -8.81 -0.04
CA ASP A 117 8.34 -8.60 1.10
C ASP A 117 8.69 -7.13 1.35
N LEU A 118 8.22 -6.20 0.51
CA LEU A 118 8.47 -4.77 0.67
C LEU A 118 7.49 -4.10 1.62
N GLY A 119 6.25 -4.59 1.69
CA GLY A 119 5.22 -4.06 2.58
C GLY A 119 3.82 -4.08 1.97
N VAL A 120 3.08 -2.97 2.13
CA VAL A 120 1.64 -2.91 1.82
C VAL A 120 1.29 -1.62 1.10
N PHE A 121 0.46 -1.73 0.07
CA PHE A 121 -0.20 -0.59 -0.55
C PHE A 121 -1.56 -0.35 0.12
N VAL A 122 -1.85 0.90 0.46
CA VAL A 122 -3.13 1.33 1.03
C VAL A 122 -3.85 2.25 0.06
N SER A 123 -5.15 2.08 -0.12
CA SER A 123 -6.01 2.98 -0.91
C SER A 123 -7.38 3.17 -0.28
N GLY A 124 -7.99 4.34 -0.44
CA GLY A 124 -9.30 4.66 0.14
C GLY A 124 -10.24 5.39 -0.82
N TYR A 125 -11.53 5.40 -0.49
CA TYR A 125 -12.59 6.15 -1.21
C TYR A 125 -13.36 7.04 -0.26
#